data_AF-A0ABD5SW23-F1
#
_entry.id   AF-A0ABD5SW23-F1
#
_cell.length_a   1.000
_cell.length_b   1.000
_cell.length_c   1.000
_cell.angle_alpha   90.00
_cell.angle_beta   90.00
_cell.angle_gamma   90.00
#
_symmetry.space_group_name_H-M   'P 1'
#
loop_
_entity.id
_entity.type
_entity.pdbx_description
1 polymer ?
#
loop_
_entity_poly.entity_id
_entity_poly.type
_entity_poly.pdbx_seq_one_letter_code
_entity_poly.pdbx_strand_id
1 'polypeptide(L)'
;MIDETPVLDDHLHLDPDSHRGIDAVRDFARVGGTHLLVVNKPSWHLGVEAETGEDFREVFERTVEIVDEASNELAGRAWPVLGVHPGLVSRLVDD
;
A
#
# COMPACT_ATOMS: atom_id res chain seq x y z
N MET A 1 -29.27 -2.90 -5.85
CA MET A 1 -28.53 -1.76 -6.41
C MET A 1 -27.51 -1.39 -5.36
N ILE A 2 -26.24 -1.66 -5.60
CA ILE A 2 -25.20 -1.02 -4.79
C ILE A 2 -25.32 0.47 -5.11
N ASP A 3 -25.41 1.29 -4.07
CA ASP A 3 -25.46 2.74 -4.17
C ASP A 3 -24.31 3.22 -5.07
N GLU A 4 -24.56 4.17 -5.99
CA GLU A 4 -23.51 4.74 -6.87
C GLU A 4 -22.42 5.49 -6.08
N THR A 5 -22.61 5.65 -4.77
CA THR A 5 -21.66 6.23 -3.82
C THR A 5 -20.34 5.43 -3.79
N PRO A 6 -19.19 6.06 -4.08
CA PRO A 6 -17.89 5.43 -3.96
C PRO A 6 -17.59 4.90 -2.55
N VAL A 7 -16.96 3.73 -2.47
CA VAL A 7 -16.47 3.12 -1.24
C VAL A 7 -14.95 3.14 -1.26
N LEU A 8 -14.37 3.87 -0.31
CA LEU A 8 -12.94 4.03 -0.14
C LEU A 8 -12.47 3.25 1.09
N ASP A 9 -11.44 2.43 0.93
CA ASP A 9 -10.56 2.09 2.04
C ASP A 9 -9.45 3.14 2.12
N ASP A 10 -9.49 3.95 3.17
CA ASP A 10 -8.61 5.11 3.36
C ASP A 10 -7.21 4.72 3.84
N HIS A 11 -7.03 3.50 4.37
CA HIS A 11 -5.73 3.11 4.88
C HIS A 11 -5.56 1.60 4.97
N LEU A 12 -4.83 1.05 4.01
CA LEU A 12 -4.37 -0.34 4.08
C LEU A 12 -2.92 -0.50 3.63
N HIS A 13 -2.38 -1.68 3.91
CA HIS A 13 -1.14 -2.16 3.35
C HIS A 13 -1.42 -3.36 2.46
N LEU A 14 -0.78 -3.41 1.30
CA LEU A 14 -0.77 -4.57 0.43
C LEU A 14 0.62 -5.19 0.40
N ASP A 15 0.65 -6.51 0.29
CA ASP A 15 1.86 -7.29 0.13
C ASP A 15 1.60 -8.32 -0.98
N PRO A 16 2.13 -8.14 -2.20
CA PRO A 16 1.91 -9.06 -3.29
C PRO A 16 2.66 -10.39 -3.10
N ASP A 17 3.73 -10.38 -2.30
CA ASP A 17 4.63 -11.52 -2.12
C ASP A 17 4.25 -12.38 -0.89
N SER A 18 3.33 -11.88 -0.05
CA SER A 18 2.84 -12.55 1.15
C SER A 18 1.34 -12.41 1.36
N HIS A 19 0.76 -13.34 2.12
CA HIS A 19 -0.66 -13.34 2.45
C HIS A 19 -1.58 -13.42 1.22
N ARG A 20 -2.45 -12.43 1.03
CA ARG A 20 -3.47 -12.43 -0.03
C ARG A 20 -3.17 -11.47 -1.17
N GLY A 21 -2.25 -10.52 -1.00
CA GLY A 21 -1.93 -9.50 -1.98
C GLY A 21 -3.14 -8.96 -2.74
N ILE A 22 -3.09 -9.07 -4.06
CA ILE A 22 -4.12 -8.58 -4.99
C ILE A 22 -5.44 -9.35 -4.88
N ASP A 23 -5.44 -10.61 -4.41
CA ASP A 23 -6.69 -11.33 -4.17
C ASP A 23 -7.55 -10.67 -3.08
N ALA A 24 -6.93 -9.92 -2.15
CA ALA A 24 -7.68 -9.10 -1.19
C ALA A 24 -8.39 -7.92 -1.89
N VAL A 25 -7.76 -7.32 -2.90
CA VAL A 25 -8.35 -6.23 -3.71
C VAL A 25 -9.54 -6.75 -4.51
N ARG A 26 -9.40 -7.92 -5.15
CA ARG A 26 -10.50 -8.59 -5.87
C ARG A 26 -11.70 -8.88 -4.97
N ASP A 27 -11.44 -9.33 -3.74
CA ASP A 27 -12.47 -9.56 -2.75
C ASP A 27 -13.17 -8.28 -2.32
N PHE A 28 -12.41 -7.21 -2.08
CA PHE A 28 -12.93 -5.89 -1.75
C PHE A 28 -13.81 -5.35 -2.89
N ALA A 29 -13.35 -5.44 -4.14
CA ALA A 29 -14.12 -5.05 -5.31
C ALA A 29 -15.43 -5.85 -5.44
N ARG A 30 -15.38 -7.17 -5.20
CA ARG A 30 -16.57 -8.05 -5.27
C ARG A 30 -17.67 -7.65 -4.29
N VAL A 31 -17.33 -7.06 -3.15
CA VAL A 31 -18.30 -6.62 -2.13
C VAL A 31 -18.69 -5.15 -2.25
N GLY A 32 -18.26 -4.46 -3.32
CA GLY A 32 -18.65 -3.08 -3.63
C GLY A 32 -17.60 -2.02 -3.32
N GLY A 33 -16.39 -2.42 -2.94
CA GLY A 33 -15.25 -1.53 -2.80
C GLY A 33 -14.82 -0.93 -4.14
N THR A 34 -14.45 0.36 -4.17
CA THR A 34 -14.13 1.04 -5.44
C THR A 34 -12.81 1.79 -5.44
N HIS A 35 -12.33 2.25 -4.28
CA HIS A 35 -11.11 3.04 -4.17
C HIS A 35 -10.25 2.57 -3.01
N LEU A 36 -8.93 2.75 -3.14
CA LEU A 36 -7.95 2.40 -2.11
C LEU A 36 -6.91 3.51 -1.95
N LEU A 37 -6.51 3.78 -0.71
CA LEU A 37 -5.23 4.42 -0.40
C LEU A 37 -4.28 3.37 0.18
N VAL A 38 -3.23 3.05 -0.57
CA VAL A 38 -2.28 2.00 -0.20
C VAL A 38 -1.04 2.66 0.38
N VAL A 39 -0.83 2.45 1.67
CA VAL A 39 0.31 3.00 2.40
C VAL A 39 1.49 2.05 2.27
N ASN A 40 2.68 2.57 1.97
CA ASN A 40 3.87 1.73 1.88
C ASN A 40 4.12 0.99 3.22
N LYS A 41 4.51 -0.28 3.14
CA LYS A 41 4.94 -1.02 4.34
C LYS A 41 6.22 -0.39 4.90
N PRO A 42 6.53 -0.60 6.20
CA PRO A 42 7.83 -0.25 6.73
C PRO A 42 8.96 -0.93 5.95
N SER A 43 10.07 -0.21 5.72
CA SER A 43 11.16 -0.66 4.85
C SER A 43 11.74 -2.03 5.25
N TRP A 44 11.88 -2.28 6.56
CA TRP A 44 12.41 -3.55 7.09
C TRP A 44 11.46 -4.74 6.85
N HIS A 45 10.15 -4.52 6.64
CA HIS A 45 9.23 -5.58 6.21
C HIS A 45 9.42 -5.97 4.74
N LEU A 46 10.17 -5.17 3.98
CA LEU A 46 10.56 -5.45 2.59
C LEU A 46 12.07 -5.76 2.48
N GLY A 47 12.75 -6.01 3.61
CA GLY A 47 14.19 -6.33 3.62
C GLY A 47 15.11 -5.13 3.40
N VAL A 48 14.58 -3.90 3.47
CA VAL A 48 15.36 -2.67 3.29
C VAL A 48 15.65 -2.03 4.65
N GLU A 49 16.91 -2.10 5.07
CA GLU A 49 17.45 -1.32 6.20
C GLU A 49 17.92 0.03 5.67
N ALA A 50 17.12 1.08 5.88
CA ALA A 50 17.37 2.41 5.31
C ALA A 50 18.17 3.30 6.27
N GLU A 51 19.26 3.88 5.77
CA GLU A 51 20.10 4.84 6.52
C GLU A 51 19.97 6.26 5.95
N THR A 52 19.67 6.37 4.66
CA THR A 52 19.54 7.60 3.90
C THR A 52 18.17 7.70 3.23
N GLY A 53 17.83 8.89 2.75
CA GLY A 53 16.58 9.09 2.01
C GLY A 53 16.49 8.27 0.71
N GLU A 54 17.62 7.95 0.08
CA GLU A 54 17.65 7.22 -1.19
C GLU A 54 17.28 5.74 -1.01
N ASP A 55 17.57 5.16 0.16
CA ASP A 55 17.27 3.76 0.47
C ASP A 55 15.76 3.47 0.45
N PHE A 56 14.91 4.47 0.68
CA PHE A 56 13.45 4.32 0.60
C PHE A 56 12.91 4.24 -0.82
N ARG A 57 13.70 4.58 -1.84
CA ARG A 57 13.22 4.59 -3.22
C ARG A 57 12.68 3.23 -3.63
N GLU A 58 13.38 2.15 -3.30
CA GLU A 58 12.95 0.78 -3.63
C GLU A 58 11.58 0.46 -3.00
N VAL A 59 11.39 0.82 -1.72
CA VAL A 59 10.13 0.63 -0.99
C VAL A 59 8.98 1.41 -1.65
N PHE A 60 9.27 2.63 -2.12
CA PHE A 60 8.27 3.50 -2.75
C PHE A 60 7.90 3.02 -4.15
N GLU A 61 8.89 2.70 -5.00
CA GLU A 61 8.64 2.17 -6.34
C GLU A 61 7.87 0.84 -6.26
N ARG A 62 8.22 -0.03 -5.31
CA ARG A 62 7.46 -1.26 -5.06
C ARG A 62 6.00 -0.99 -4.70
N THR A 63 5.74 0.04 -3.90
CA THR A 63 4.37 0.43 -3.55
C THR A 63 3.60 0.98 -4.75
N VAL A 64 4.27 1.73 -5.64
CA VAL A 64 3.67 2.22 -6.89
C VAL A 64 3.26 1.06 -7.79
N GLU A 65 4.13 0.06 -7.98
CA GLU A 65 3.81 -1.15 -8.77
C GLU A 65 2.58 -1.88 -8.23
N ILE A 66 2.50 -2.07 -6.91
CA ILE A 66 1.38 -2.73 -6.25
C ILE A 66 0.08 -1.95 -6.46
N VAL A 67 0.13 -0.63 -6.40
CA VAL A 67 -1.04 0.24 -6.60
C VAL A 67 -1.52 0.22 -8.05
N ASP A 68 -0.60 0.17 -9.01
CA ASP A 68 -0.95 0.02 -10.42
C ASP A 68 -1.66 -1.32 -10.67
N GLU A 69 -1.17 -2.41 -10.06
CA GLU A 69 -1.84 -3.71 -10.15
C GLU A 69 -3.22 -3.69 -9.47
N ALA A 70 -3.32 -3.15 -8.26
CA ALA A 70 -4.59 -3.03 -7.54
C ALA A 70 -5.62 -2.18 -8.30
N SER A 71 -5.18 -1.13 -8.98
CA SER A 71 -6.06 -0.26 -9.77
C SER A 71 -6.74 -1.01 -10.93
N ASN A 72 -6.10 -2.04 -11.49
CA ASN A 72 -6.70 -2.85 -12.57
C ASN A 72 -7.85 -3.75 -12.09
N GLU A 73 -7.97 -3.98 -10.78
CA GLU A 73 -8.99 -4.85 -10.18
C GLU A 73 -10.19 -4.06 -9.63
N LEU A 74 -10.12 -2.72 -9.61
CA LEU A 74 -11.13 -1.84 -9.06
C LEU A 74 -11.96 -1.18 -10.17
N ALA A 75 -13.25 -0.96 -9.91
CA ALA A 75 -14.08 -0.12 -10.77
C ALA A 75 -13.67 1.37 -10.72
N GLY A 76 -13.06 1.78 -9.59
CA GLY A 76 -12.48 3.11 -9.39
C GLY A 76 -10.97 3.11 -9.60
N ARG A 77 -10.21 3.48 -8.56
CA ARG A 77 -8.75 3.63 -8.62
C ARG A 77 -8.10 3.47 -7.24
N ALA A 78 -6.87 2.99 -7.21
CA ALA A 78 -6.01 3.04 -6.04
C ALA A 78 -4.95 4.16 -6.15
N TRP A 79 -4.46 4.67 -5.02
CA TRP A 79 -3.37 5.64 -4.95
C TRP A 79 -2.31 5.22 -3.94
N PRO A 80 -1.02 5.48 -4.22
CA PRO A 80 0.04 5.24 -3.26
C PRO A 80 0.11 6.39 -2.26
N VAL A 81 0.27 6.06 -0.98
CA VAL A 81 0.62 6.99 0.09
C VAL A 81 2.03 6.64 0.54
N LEU A 82 2.99 7.49 0.15
CA LEU A 82 4.42 7.25 0.32
C LEU A 82 4.98 8.10 1.45
N GLY A 83 5.70 7.47 2.38
CA GLY A 83 6.37 8.17 3.47
C GLY A 83 7.28 7.27 4.29
N VAL A 84 8.16 7.91 5.05
CA VAL A 84 8.98 7.23 6.06
C VAL A 84 8.07 6.79 7.19
N HIS A 85 8.06 5.49 7.49
CA HIS A 85 7.21 4.95 8.55
C HIS A 85 7.64 5.53 9.91
N PRO A 86 6.73 6.06 10.74
CA PRO A 86 7.10 6.71 12.01
C PRO A 86 7.81 5.75 12.98
N GLY A 87 7.48 4.46 12.96
CA GLY A 87 8.21 3.44 13.73
C GLY A 87 9.68 3.25 13.33
N LEU A 88 10.08 3.67 12.12
CA LEU A 88 11.50 3.71 11.73
C LEU A 88 12.21 4.86 12.43
N VAL A 89 11.55 6.01 12.55
CA VAL A 89 12.13 7.22 13.17
C VAL A 89 12.58 6.90 14.59
N SER A 90 11.78 6.16 15.36
CA SER A 90 12.18 5.68 16.70
C SER A 90 13.46 4.83 16.66
N ARG A 91 13.61 3.93 15.67
CA ARG A 91 14.83 3.11 15.53
C ARG A 91 16.07 3.88 15.07
N LEU A 92 15.89 5.03 14.41
CA LEU A 92 16.98 5.87 13.94
C LEU A 92 17.49 6.87 14.99
N VAL A 93 16.73 7.09 16.07
CA VAL A 93 17.07 8.07 17.14
C VAL A 93 17.41 7.43 18.48
N ASP A 94 17.25 6.12 18.61
CA ASP A 94 17.68 5.37 19.79
C ASP A 94 19.17 5.00 19.63
N ASP A 95 20.04 5.60 20.46
CA ASP A 95 21.50 5.34 20.57
C ASP A 95 21.83 3.94 21.12
#